data_AF-A0A6G3RVW9-F1
#
_entry.id   AF-A0A6G3RVW9-F1
#
_cell.length_a   1.000
_cell.length_b   1.000
_cell.length_c   1.000
_cell.angle_alpha   90.00
_cell.angle_beta   90.00
_cell.angle_gamma   90.00
#
_symmetry.space_group_name_H-M   'P 1'
#
loop_
_entity.id
_entity.type
_entity.pdbx_description
1 polymer ?
#
loop_
_entity_poly.entity_id
_entity_poly.type
_entity_poly.pdbx_seq_one_letter_code
_entity_poly.pdbx_strand_id
1 'polypeptide(L)'
;AQAVTGDLRFNSVSGDLTVVEGSGPSVRADSVSGSMIVDLDPHGPTDIGLTSVSGEIAIRLPDPADADVEANTASGAISNAFENLRVQGQWGAHKITGRLGAGTGKLRATTVSGSIALLRRPGTDEEGTPGDAAPPDRGDAGDAPDPGPSDGPTDGPTEKKVL
;
A
#
# COMPACT_ATOMS: atom_id res chain seq x y z
N ALA A 1 4.73 -17.57 -0.18
CA ALA A 1 5.38 -17.99 1.09
C ALA A 1 5.17 -16.88 2.11
N GLN A 2 5.03 -17.21 3.39
CA GLN A 2 4.80 -16.24 4.47
C GLN A 2 5.83 -16.47 5.58
N ALA A 3 6.23 -15.41 6.29
CA ALA A 3 7.17 -15.44 7.41
C ALA A 3 8.45 -16.24 7.10
N VAL A 4 9.05 -15.97 5.93
CA VAL A 4 10.21 -16.74 5.49
C VAL A 4 11.45 -16.22 6.21
N THR A 5 11.92 -17.02 7.18
CA THR A 5 13.15 -16.75 7.92
C THR A 5 14.29 -17.63 7.40
N GLY A 6 15.26 -17.05 6.70
CA GLY A 6 16.41 -17.76 6.14
C GLY A 6 16.68 -17.46 4.67
N ASP A 7 17.56 -18.24 4.05
CA ASP A 7 17.87 -18.11 2.62
C ASP A 7 16.70 -18.59 1.76
N LEU A 8 16.08 -17.68 1.03
CA LEU A 8 15.02 -18.02 0.07
C LEU A 8 15.59 -18.09 -1.34
N ARG A 9 15.38 -19.21 -2.02
CA ARG A 9 15.62 -19.34 -3.46
C ARG A 9 14.37 -19.82 -4.17
N PHE A 10 13.92 -19.07 -5.15
CA PHE A 10 12.78 -19.40 -6.00
C PHE A 10 13.21 -19.37 -7.47
N ASN A 11 12.87 -20.40 -8.23
CA ASN A 11 13.05 -20.44 -9.68
C ASN A 11 11.79 -20.98 -10.33
N SER A 12 11.16 -20.21 -11.20
CA SER A 12 10.00 -20.63 -11.96
C SER A 12 10.13 -20.26 -13.43
N VAL A 13 9.43 -20.98 -14.30
CA VAL A 13 9.27 -20.55 -15.70
C VAL A 13 7.97 -19.76 -15.84
N SER A 14 6.94 -20.14 -15.09
CA SER A 14 5.65 -19.46 -15.11
C SER A 14 5.00 -19.60 -13.75
N GLY A 15 4.64 -18.47 -13.14
CA GLY A 15 3.92 -18.43 -11.88
C GLY A 15 4.25 -17.20 -11.05
N ASP A 16 3.36 -16.91 -10.12
CA ASP A 16 3.46 -15.74 -9.26
C ASP A 16 4.17 -16.08 -7.96
N LEU A 17 5.03 -15.17 -7.52
CA LEU A 17 5.69 -15.24 -6.23
C LEU A 17 5.14 -14.14 -5.33
N THR A 18 4.55 -14.53 -4.21
CA THR A 18 4.21 -13.60 -3.12
C THR A 18 4.98 -13.99 -1.88
N VAL A 19 5.83 -13.10 -1.39
CA VAL A 19 6.54 -13.22 -0.13
C VAL A 19 6.00 -12.15 0.81
N VAL A 20 5.53 -12.57 1.97
CA VAL A 20 5.05 -11.68 3.04
C VAL A 20 5.93 -11.88 4.26
N GLU A 21 6.38 -10.78 4.87
CA GLU A 21 7.25 -10.79 6.05
C GLU A 21 8.51 -11.64 5.81
N GLY A 22 9.17 -11.38 4.69
CA GLY A 22 10.47 -11.98 4.41
C GLY A 22 11.54 -11.37 5.31
N SER A 23 12.11 -12.18 6.20
CA SER A 23 13.17 -11.77 7.14
C SER A 23 14.31 -12.79 7.05
N GLY A 24 15.12 -12.66 5.99
CA GLY A 24 16.24 -13.56 5.73
C GLY A 24 17.51 -12.79 5.37
N PRO A 25 18.71 -13.38 5.49
CA PRO A 25 19.94 -12.76 5.06
C PRO A 25 20.05 -12.71 3.53
N SER A 26 19.39 -13.63 2.81
CA SER A 26 19.34 -13.61 1.35
C SER A 26 17.98 -14.04 0.79
N VAL A 27 17.54 -13.33 -0.26
CA VAL A 27 16.33 -13.66 -1.02
C VAL A 27 16.66 -13.60 -2.49
N ARG A 28 16.58 -14.74 -3.19
CA ARG A 28 16.74 -14.81 -4.64
C ARG A 28 15.50 -15.40 -5.29
N ALA A 29 14.99 -14.71 -6.31
CA ALA A 29 13.88 -15.19 -7.10
C ALA A 29 14.12 -14.93 -8.57
N ASP A 30 14.01 -15.98 -9.38
CA ASP A 30 14.13 -15.93 -10.82
C ASP A 30 12.83 -16.47 -11.44
N SER A 31 12.24 -15.72 -12.38
CA SER A 31 11.10 -16.20 -13.17
C SER A 31 11.22 -15.78 -14.63
N VAL A 32 10.69 -16.60 -15.54
CA VAL A 32 10.55 -16.18 -16.95
C VAL A 32 9.26 -15.40 -17.13
N SER A 33 8.16 -15.83 -16.51
CA SER A 33 6.87 -15.17 -16.60
C SER A 33 6.09 -15.19 -15.28
N GLY A 34 5.48 -14.06 -14.92
CA GLY A 34 4.62 -13.94 -13.74
C GLY A 34 4.94 -12.71 -12.89
N SER A 35 4.11 -12.47 -11.88
CA SER A 35 4.26 -11.32 -10.99
C SER A 35 4.98 -11.70 -9.71
N MET A 36 5.93 -10.87 -9.29
CA MET A 36 6.68 -11.03 -8.06
C MET A 36 6.34 -9.89 -7.09
N ILE A 37 5.74 -10.24 -5.96
CA ILE A 37 5.45 -9.32 -4.87
C ILE A 37 6.27 -9.76 -3.68
N VAL A 38 7.21 -8.92 -3.26
CA VAL A 38 8.09 -9.20 -2.14
C VAL A 38 7.93 -8.11 -1.09
N ASP A 39 7.39 -8.50 0.05
CA ASP A 39 7.25 -7.66 1.22
C ASP A 39 8.28 -8.08 2.26
N LEU A 40 9.23 -7.19 2.51
CA LEU A 40 10.40 -7.47 3.32
C LEU A 40 10.26 -6.76 4.66
N ASP A 41 10.67 -7.46 5.72
CA ASP A 41 10.81 -6.89 7.06
C ASP A 41 12.18 -7.30 7.65
N PRO A 42 13.28 -6.79 7.06
CA PRO A 42 14.61 -7.20 7.46
C PRO A 42 14.99 -6.51 8.78
N HIS A 43 15.24 -7.32 9.82
CA HIS A 43 15.84 -6.84 11.07
C HIS A 43 17.37 -6.66 10.99
N GLY A 44 17.95 -6.65 9.79
CA GLY A 44 19.40 -6.56 9.57
C GLY A 44 19.80 -6.50 8.09
N PRO A 45 21.10 -6.61 7.77
CA PRO A 45 21.59 -6.57 6.40
C PRO A 45 21.06 -7.77 5.59
N THR A 46 20.34 -7.49 4.52
CA THR A 46 19.78 -8.51 3.61
C THR A 46 20.22 -8.27 2.18
N ASP A 47 20.55 -9.34 1.46
CA ASP A 47 20.85 -9.34 0.02
C ASP A 47 19.65 -9.88 -0.77
N ILE A 48 18.95 -9.01 -1.50
CA ILE A 48 17.79 -9.36 -2.33
C ILE A 48 18.16 -9.28 -3.81
N GLY A 49 17.91 -10.36 -4.55
CA GLY A 49 18.07 -10.44 -6.00
C GLY A 49 16.82 -10.99 -6.66
N LEU A 50 16.10 -10.16 -7.41
CA LEU A 50 14.91 -10.55 -8.16
C LEU A 50 15.18 -10.37 -9.66
N THR A 51 14.99 -11.43 -10.43
CA THR A 51 15.14 -11.44 -11.89
C THR A 51 13.86 -11.92 -12.55
N SER A 52 13.33 -11.14 -13.49
CA SER A 52 12.23 -11.57 -14.35
C SER A 52 12.54 -11.35 -15.84
N VAL A 53 11.99 -12.16 -16.73
CA VAL A 53 12.02 -11.87 -18.18
C VAL A 53 10.77 -11.09 -18.57
N SER A 54 9.60 -11.58 -18.19
CA SER A 54 8.32 -10.93 -18.50
C SER A 54 7.41 -10.89 -17.28
N GLY A 55 7.10 -9.70 -16.78
CA GLY A 55 6.20 -9.55 -15.65
C GLY A 55 6.57 -8.41 -14.72
N GLU A 56 5.79 -8.28 -13.67
CA GLU A 56 5.86 -7.16 -12.74
C GLU A 56 6.63 -7.54 -11.48
N ILE A 57 7.45 -6.62 -10.98
CA ILE A 57 8.17 -6.80 -9.73
C ILE A 57 7.76 -5.66 -8.78
N ALA A 58 7.03 -5.99 -7.73
CA ALA A 58 6.67 -5.07 -6.66
C ALA A 58 7.45 -5.42 -5.40
N ILE A 59 8.19 -4.44 -4.88
CA ILE A 59 8.99 -4.62 -3.67
C ILE A 59 8.57 -3.58 -2.65
N ARG A 60 8.22 -4.04 -1.46
CA ARG A 60 7.93 -3.18 -0.31
C ARG A 60 9.08 -3.27 0.68
N LEU A 61 9.63 -2.11 1.02
CA LEU A 61 10.69 -1.99 2.03
C LEU A 61 10.15 -1.20 3.23
N PRO A 62 10.56 -1.54 4.46
CA PRO A 62 10.23 -0.75 5.64
C PRO A 62 10.78 0.67 5.51
N ASP A 63 10.14 1.64 6.17
CA ASP A 63 10.66 3.00 6.33
C ASP A 63 10.95 3.22 7.83
N PRO A 64 12.22 3.40 8.24
CA PRO A 64 13.43 3.53 7.42
C PRO A 64 13.96 2.18 6.88
N ALA A 65 14.41 2.16 5.62
CA ALA A 65 15.14 1.04 5.02
C ALA A 65 16.64 1.34 4.92
N ASP A 66 17.48 0.34 5.23
CA ASP A 66 18.92 0.41 5.10
C ASP A 66 19.44 -0.51 3.98
N ALA A 67 19.33 -0.06 2.73
CA ALA A 67 19.74 -0.85 1.57
C ALA A 67 20.29 0.01 0.41
N ASP A 68 21.30 -0.52 -0.28
CA ASP A 68 21.72 -0.04 -1.59
C ASP A 68 20.79 -0.64 -2.65
N VAL A 69 20.05 0.21 -3.35
CA VAL A 69 18.97 -0.17 -4.26
C VAL A 69 19.39 0.01 -5.71
N GLU A 70 19.20 -1.03 -6.50
CA GLU A 70 19.38 -1.04 -7.94
C GLU A 70 18.18 -1.72 -8.62
N ALA A 71 17.39 -0.94 -9.36
CA ALA A 71 16.29 -1.45 -10.16
C ALA A 71 16.54 -1.17 -11.65
N ASN A 72 16.40 -2.18 -12.50
CA ASN A 72 16.64 -2.09 -13.94
C ASN A 72 15.52 -2.77 -14.73
N THR A 73 14.96 -2.08 -15.72
CA THR A 73 14.09 -2.69 -16.73
C THR A 73 14.57 -2.33 -18.14
N ALA A 74 14.63 -3.34 -19.02
CA ALA A 74 14.97 -3.11 -20.41
C ALA A 74 13.79 -2.51 -21.20
N SER A 75 12.55 -2.90 -20.87
CA SER A 75 11.33 -2.38 -21.48
C SER A 75 10.20 -2.36 -20.46
N GLY A 76 9.73 -1.17 -20.09
CA GLY A 76 8.67 -0.98 -19.09
C GLY A 76 8.88 0.29 -18.29
N ALA A 77 8.18 0.43 -17.17
CA ALA A 77 8.29 1.60 -16.29
C ALA A 77 8.90 1.21 -14.94
N ILE A 78 9.61 2.16 -14.31
CA ILE A 78 9.99 2.03 -12.90
C ILE A 78 9.27 3.10 -12.10
N SER A 79 8.45 2.67 -11.15
CA SER A 79 7.81 3.52 -10.16
C SER A 79 8.59 3.45 -8.86
N ASN A 80 8.91 4.61 -8.30
CA ASN A 80 9.70 4.72 -7.08
C ASN A 80 9.00 5.64 -6.09
N ALA A 81 8.72 5.13 -4.90
CA ALA A 81 8.11 5.87 -3.79
C ALA A 81 9.15 6.46 -2.81
N PHE A 82 10.46 6.28 -3.04
CA PHE A 82 11.54 6.79 -2.19
C PHE A 82 12.17 8.05 -2.79
N GLU A 83 12.13 9.17 -2.07
CA GLU A 83 12.67 10.46 -2.54
C GLU A 83 14.20 10.45 -2.68
N ASN A 84 14.88 9.58 -1.92
CA ASN A 84 16.34 9.48 -1.87
C ASN A 84 16.94 8.65 -3.01
N LEU A 85 16.12 7.97 -3.83
CA LEU A 85 16.61 7.20 -4.97
C LEU A 85 16.71 8.09 -6.20
N ARG A 86 17.87 8.08 -6.86
CA ARG A 86 18.10 8.85 -8.07
C ARG A 86 17.71 8.02 -9.28
N VAL A 87 16.74 8.52 -10.03
CA VAL A 87 16.40 7.94 -11.32
C VAL A 87 17.52 8.28 -12.30
N GLN A 88 18.13 7.26 -12.91
CA GLN A 88 19.12 7.42 -13.97
C GLN A 88 18.64 6.65 -15.20
N GLY A 89 17.93 7.33 -16.11
CA GLY A 89 17.46 6.71 -17.35
C GLY A 89 17.33 7.75 -18.45
N GLN A 90 18.24 7.69 -19.42
CA GLN A 90 18.18 8.45 -20.66
C GLN A 90 17.90 7.45 -21.79
N TRP A 91 16.74 7.59 -22.45
CA TRP A 91 16.38 6.91 -23.69
C TRP A 91 16.58 5.37 -23.72
N GLY A 92 15.50 4.63 -23.45
CA GLY A 92 15.34 3.24 -23.89
C GLY A 92 15.49 2.15 -22.81
N ALA A 93 16.21 2.41 -21.71
CA ALA A 93 16.22 1.52 -20.54
C ALA A 93 15.99 2.35 -19.27
N HIS A 94 15.07 1.91 -18.41
CA HIS A 94 14.78 2.60 -17.16
C HIS A 94 15.62 1.95 -16.06
N LYS A 95 16.49 2.75 -15.43
CA LYS A 95 17.30 2.33 -14.30
C LYS A 95 17.13 3.32 -13.14
N ILE A 96 17.04 2.79 -11.92
CA ILE A 96 17.04 3.57 -10.69
C ILE A 96 18.12 3.01 -9.80
N THR A 97 18.96 3.90 -9.29
CA THR A 97 19.97 3.55 -8.28
C THR A 97 19.93 4.56 -7.14
N GLY A 98 20.26 4.08 -5.95
CA GLY A 98 20.42 4.96 -4.81
C GLY A 98 20.60 4.19 -3.53
N ARG A 99 20.90 4.93 -2.47
CA ARG A 99 21.12 4.38 -1.14
C ARG A 99 20.01 4.84 -0.23
N LEU A 100 19.36 3.88 0.41
CA LEU A 100 18.42 4.11 1.51
C LEU A 100 19.19 3.91 2.83
N GLY A 101 19.05 4.86 3.74
CA GLY A 101 19.69 4.84 5.06
C GLY A 101 21.22 4.64 5.00
N ALA A 102 21.73 3.74 5.83
CA ALA A 102 23.15 3.39 5.88
C ALA A 102 23.62 2.55 4.69
N GLY A 103 22.70 1.92 3.95
CA GLY A 103 23.02 1.05 2.81
C GLY A 103 23.70 -0.26 3.20
N THR A 104 23.32 -0.86 4.34
CA THR A 104 23.92 -2.10 4.84
C THR A 104 23.45 -3.34 4.08
N GLY A 105 22.20 -3.34 3.60
CA GLY A 105 21.66 -4.36 2.69
C GLY A 105 21.89 -4.02 1.22
N LYS A 106 21.55 -4.97 0.34
CA LYS A 106 21.56 -4.79 -1.11
C LYS A 106 20.23 -5.26 -1.67
N LEU A 107 19.65 -4.46 -2.56
CA LEU A 107 18.44 -4.81 -3.28
C LEU A 107 18.69 -4.63 -4.77
N ARG A 108 18.54 -5.72 -5.51
CA ARG A 108 18.66 -5.73 -6.97
C ARG A 108 17.40 -6.31 -7.58
N ALA A 109 16.75 -5.52 -8.43
CA ALA A 109 15.58 -5.93 -9.20
C ALA A 109 15.87 -5.75 -10.69
N THR A 110 15.73 -6.80 -11.47
CA THR A 110 15.98 -6.78 -12.92
C THR A 110 14.79 -7.40 -13.64
N THR A 111 14.22 -6.70 -14.61
CA THR A 111 13.25 -7.27 -15.55
C THR A 111 13.61 -6.94 -17.00
N VAL A 112 13.30 -7.82 -17.95
CA VAL A 112 13.49 -7.53 -19.38
C VAL A 112 12.28 -6.77 -19.93
N SER A 113 11.08 -7.29 -19.68
CA SER A 113 9.83 -6.69 -20.11
C SER A 113 8.84 -6.66 -18.95
N GLY A 114 8.51 -5.46 -18.49
CA GLY A 114 7.58 -5.25 -17.40
C GLY A 114 7.98 -4.12 -16.47
N SER A 115 7.13 -3.89 -15.49
CA SER A 115 7.24 -2.75 -14.57
C SER A 115 7.88 -3.16 -13.26
N ILE A 116 8.68 -2.25 -12.68
CA ILE A 116 9.22 -2.41 -11.34
C ILE A 116 8.63 -1.32 -10.44
N ALA A 117 8.04 -1.70 -9.33
CA ALA A 117 7.51 -0.80 -8.31
C ALA A 117 8.28 -0.94 -7.01
N LEU A 118 8.96 0.13 -6.60
CA LEU A 118 9.60 0.27 -5.29
C LEU A 118 8.67 1.07 -4.39
N LEU A 119 8.07 0.39 -3.41
CA LEU A 119 7.05 0.94 -2.53
C LEU A 119 7.57 1.04 -1.10
N ARG A 120 7.09 2.07 -0.39
CA ARG A 120 7.30 2.20 1.05
C ARG A 120 6.27 1.36 1.79
N ARG A 121 6.73 0.58 2.76
CA ARG A 121 5.92 -0.04 3.80
C ARG A 121 5.92 0.94 4.98
N PRO A 122 4.79 1.49 5.41
CA PRO A 122 4.76 2.27 6.65
C PRO A 122 5.25 1.35 7.78
N GLY A 123 6.25 1.81 8.55
CA GLY A 123 6.66 1.10 9.76
C GLY A 123 5.46 0.97 10.69
N THR A 124 5.33 -0.16 11.38
CA THR A 124 4.24 -0.44 12.33
C THR A 124 4.33 0.41 13.61
N ASP A 125 4.98 1.57 13.54
CA ASP A 125 5.06 2.55 14.63
C ASP A 125 4.06 3.68 14.41
N GLU A 126 2.92 3.46 13.75
CA GLU A 126 1.75 4.33 13.89
C GLU A 126 0.50 3.49 13.66
N GLU A 127 -0.29 3.37 14.72
CA GLU A 127 -1.64 2.84 14.78
C GLU A 127 -2.58 3.67 13.86
N GLY A 128 -2.46 3.48 12.56
CA GLY A 128 -3.37 4.05 11.56
C GLY A 128 -4.68 3.29 11.54
N THR A 129 -5.55 3.60 12.49
CA THR A 129 -6.97 3.20 12.59
C THR A 129 -7.55 2.83 11.21
N PRO A 130 -7.94 1.56 10.95
CA PRO A 130 -8.69 1.23 9.75
C PRO A 130 -9.97 2.06 9.78
N GLY A 131 -10.17 2.86 8.73
CA GLY A 131 -11.23 3.86 8.66
C GLY A 131 -12.56 3.34 9.16
N ASP A 132 -12.97 3.85 10.31
CA ASP A 132 -14.37 3.93 10.72
C ASP A 132 -15.07 4.88 9.75
N ALA A 133 -15.41 4.35 8.58
CA ALA A 133 -16.43 4.96 7.74
C ALA A 133 -17.79 4.61 8.36
N ALA A 134 -18.07 5.19 9.52
CA ALA A 134 -19.44 5.33 9.99
C ALA A 134 -20.20 6.17 8.94
N PRO A 135 -21.32 5.69 8.37
CA PRO A 135 -22.16 6.55 7.56
C PRO A 135 -22.71 7.69 8.44
N PRO A 136 -22.74 8.95 7.96
CA PRO A 136 -23.37 10.01 8.73
C PRO A 136 -24.87 9.72 8.83
N ASP A 137 -25.30 9.42 10.05
CA ASP A 137 -26.69 9.37 10.46
C ASP A 137 -27.34 10.73 10.19
N ARG A 138 -28.27 10.74 9.24
CA ARG A 138 -28.89 11.96 8.76
C ARG A 138 -30.10 12.27 9.64
N GLY A 139 -29.82 12.88 10.79
CA GLY A 139 -30.62 13.91 11.47
C GLY A 139 -32.07 13.58 11.82
N ASP A 140 -32.28 13.13 13.07
CA ASP A 140 -33.52 13.38 13.80
C ASP A 140 -33.40 14.72 14.53
N ALA A 141 -34.05 15.76 13.99
CA ALA A 141 -34.08 17.08 14.58
C ALA A 141 -35.29 17.20 15.52
N GLY A 142 -35.03 16.86 16.78
CA GLY A 142 -35.45 17.59 17.99
C GLY A 142 -36.79 18.32 17.97
N ASP A 143 -37.79 17.63 18.51
CA ASP A 143 -38.95 18.19 19.19
C ASP A 143 -38.49 19.08 20.37
N ALA A 144 -38.95 20.33 20.40
CA ALA A 144 -38.79 21.21 21.56
C ALA A 144 -40.19 21.69 21.98
N PRO A 145 -40.64 21.42 23.22
CA PRO A 145 -41.94 21.89 23.70
C PRO A 145 -41.84 23.31 24.26
N ASP A 146 -42.78 24.17 23.83
CA ASP A 146 -43.01 25.52 24.35
C ASP A 146 -44.04 25.46 25.50
N PRO A 147 -43.78 26.03 26.71
CA PRO A 147 -44.76 26.07 27.77
C PRO A 147 -45.47 27.43 27.92
N GLY A 148 -46.77 27.44 27.62
CA GLY A 148 -47.82 28.14 28.39
C GLY A 148 -48.76 29.09 27.61
N PRO A 149 -49.87 29.57 28.22
CA PRO A 149 -50.57 29.11 29.42
C PRO A 149 -52.02 28.64 29.16
N SER A 150 -52.60 28.05 30.20
CA SER A 150 -53.98 27.57 30.38
C SER A 150 -55.04 28.67 30.39
N ASP A 151 -56.21 28.43 29.77
CA ASP A 151 -57.52 28.72 30.36
C ASP A 151 -58.65 27.88 29.72
N GLY A 152 -59.62 27.51 30.56
CA GLY A 152 -60.59 26.42 30.36
C GLY A 152 -61.85 26.72 29.51
N PRO A 153 -62.85 25.81 29.55
CA PRO A 153 -63.86 25.63 28.51
C PRO A 153 -65.21 26.28 28.83
N THR A 154 -66.01 26.68 27.83
CA THR A 154 -67.49 26.56 27.87
C THR A 154 -68.21 26.82 26.52
N ASP A 155 -69.08 25.88 26.16
CA ASP A 155 -70.41 25.95 25.48
C ASP A 155 -70.74 26.88 24.28
N GLY A 156 -71.09 26.21 23.15
CA GLY A 156 -72.27 26.38 22.25
C GLY A 156 -72.67 27.75 21.64
N PRO A 157 -73.70 27.85 20.75
CA PRO A 157 -74.41 26.82 19.97
C PRO A 157 -74.65 27.18 18.46
N THR A 158 -75.17 26.22 17.69
CA THR A 158 -76.14 26.32 16.56
C THR A 158 -76.06 27.35 15.40
N GLU A 159 -76.22 26.79 14.18
CA GLU A 159 -77.13 27.17 13.07
C GLU A 159 -76.70 28.11 11.89
N LYS A 160 -76.71 27.48 10.69
CA LYS A 160 -77.45 27.80 9.44
C LYS A 160 -77.10 29.03 8.54
N LYS A 161 -76.83 28.68 7.26
CA LYS A 161 -77.46 29.13 5.98
C LYS A 161 -76.86 30.31 5.15
N VAL A 162 -76.73 30.03 3.83
CA VAL A 162 -76.77 30.91 2.63
C VAL A 162 -75.57 31.87 2.51
N LEU A 163 -74.88 32.06 1.37
CA LEU A 163 -75.24 32.07 -0.06
C LEU A 163 -74.43 31.08 -0.90
#